data_AF-A0A562I8D9-F1
#
_entry.id   AF-A0A562I8D9-F1
#
_cell.length_a   1.000
_cell.length_b   1.000
_cell.length_c   1.000
_cell.angle_alpha   90.00
_cell.angle_beta   90.00
_cell.angle_gamma   90.00
#
_symmetry.space_group_name_H-M   'P 1'
#
loop_
_entity.id
_entity.type
_entity.pdbx_description
1 polymer ?
#
loop_
_entity_poly.entity_id
_entity_poly.type
_entity_poly.pdbx_seq_one_letter_code
_entity_poly.pdbx_strand_id
1 'polypeptide(L)'
;MLLTDSIRGDLQAMAAGVGAAQQEAARVDDAVEQIAGRAVAAGFAGIVVGLAGVRELVGQVRTRLTTAGGVLGEASRSVAAVPQQPSPQEIISALTPLLAALSSADGGLSAAAGGIEEARRLVAATLQGGQPGPTLARLQQLGQSLATIRTRGGEARQHVEAALAQARQVGELGN
;
A
#
# COMPACT_ATOMS: atom_id res chain seq x y z
N MET A 1 -26.88 -0.02 -4.91
CA MET A 1 -25.62 -0.76 -5.14
C MET A 1 -25.48 -1.75 -3.98
N LEU A 2 -25.12 -3.01 -4.24
CA LEU A 2 -24.93 -3.98 -3.15
C LEU A 2 -23.64 -3.64 -2.39
N LEU A 3 -23.62 -3.81 -1.06
CA LEU A 3 -22.43 -3.56 -0.22
C LEU A 3 -21.19 -4.34 -0.71
N THR A 4 -21.41 -5.54 -1.24
CA THR A 4 -20.37 -6.37 -1.86
C THR A 4 -19.75 -5.74 -3.11
N ASP A 5 -20.50 -4.96 -3.89
CA ASP A 5 -19.97 -4.24 -5.05
C ASP A 5 -19.11 -3.06 -4.62
N SER A 6 -19.49 -2.34 -3.55
CA SER A 6 -18.65 -1.27 -2.97
C SER A 6 -17.34 -1.83 -2.45
N ILE A 7 -17.39 -2.93 -1.67
CA ILE A 7 -16.19 -3.61 -1.16
C ILE A 7 -15.26 -4.03 -2.30
N ARG A 8 -15.81 -4.62 -3.37
CA ARG A 8 -15.03 -5.01 -4.55
C ARG A 8 -14.36 -3.80 -5.20
N GLY A 9 -15.10 -2.71 -5.39
CA GLY A 9 -14.58 -1.47 -5.97
C GLY A 9 -13.44 -0.87 -5.13
N ASP A 10 -13.59 -0.87 -3.80
CA ASP A 10 -12.56 -0.35 -2.90
C ASP A 10 -11.29 -1.20 -2.95
N LEU A 11 -11.41 -2.54 -2.91
CA LEU A 11 -10.26 -3.45 -3.00
C LEU A 11 -9.51 -3.29 -4.33
N GLN A 12 -10.22 -3.15 -5.44
CA GLN A 12 -9.61 -2.93 -6.76
C GLN A 12 -8.87 -1.60 -6.81
N ALA A 13 -9.48 -0.53 -6.31
CA ALA A 13 -8.86 0.78 -6.26
C ALA A 13 -7.63 0.80 -5.33
N MET A 14 -7.67 0.09 -4.21
CA MET A 14 -6.51 -0.09 -3.33
C MET A 14 -5.40 -0.85 -4.05
N ALA A 15 -5.69 -1.98 -4.69
CA ALA A 15 -4.70 -2.78 -5.42
C ALA A 15 -4.04 -1.98 -6.55
N ALA A 16 -4.83 -1.21 -7.31
CA ALA A 16 -4.33 -0.31 -8.34
C ALA A 16 -3.42 0.79 -7.76
N GLY A 17 -3.83 1.38 -6.62
CA GLY A 17 -3.02 2.36 -5.90
C GLY A 17 -1.68 1.78 -5.42
N VAL A 18 -1.67 0.55 -4.91
CA VAL A 18 -0.44 -0.15 -4.52
C VAL A 18 0.46 -0.37 -5.73
N GLY A 19 -0.08 -0.81 -6.86
CA GLY A 19 0.67 -0.96 -8.11
C GLY A 19 1.30 0.35 -8.58
N ALA A 20 0.57 1.46 -8.51
CA ALA A 20 1.09 2.79 -8.84
C ALA A 20 2.21 3.22 -7.86
N ALA A 21 2.03 2.98 -6.56
CA ALA A 21 3.04 3.27 -5.54
C ALA A 21 4.34 2.47 -5.76
N GLN A 22 4.23 1.21 -6.18
CA GLN A 22 5.41 0.39 -6.51
C GLN A 22 6.19 0.96 -7.71
N GLN A 23 5.49 1.41 -8.75
CA GLN A 23 6.12 2.03 -9.92
C GLN A 23 6.83 3.32 -9.54
N GLU A 24 6.21 4.15 -8.69
CA GLU A 24 6.85 5.39 -8.23
C GLU A 24 8.06 5.11 -7.33
N ALA A 25 7.98 4.11 -6.44
CA ALA A 25 9.12 3.67 -5.66
C ALA A 25 10.29 3.17 -6.54
N ALA A 26 10.01 2.48 -7.65
CA ALA A 26 11.05 2.10 -8.62
C ALA A 26 11.70 3.34 -9.27
N ARG A 27 10.92 4.35 -9.65
CA ARG A 27 11.45 5.61 -10.20
C ARG A 27 12.29 6.40 -9.20
N VAL A 28 11.99 6.28 -7.90
CA VAL A 28 12.84 6.84 -6.84
C VAL A 28 14.16 6.09 -6.78
N ASP A 29 14.16 4.75 -6.83
CA ASP A 29 15.39 3.94 -6.86
C ASP A 29 16.29 4.31 -8.05
N ASP A 30 15.71 4.37 -9.26
CA ASP A 30 16.44 4.77 -10.48
C ASP A 30 17.07 6.17 -10.35
N ALA A 31 16.34 7.12 -9.75
CA ALA A 31 16.84 8.48 -9.54
C ALA A 31 18.00 8.50 -8.53
N VAL A 32 17.88 7.73 -7.44
CA VAL A 32 18.94 7.59 -6.44
C VAL A 32 20.19 6.95 -7.05
N GLU A 33 20.04 5.93 -7.89
CA GLU A 33 21.15 5.28 -8.59
C GLU A 33 21.87 6.25 -9.53
N GLN A 34 21.15 7.09 -10.28
CA GLN A 34 21.75 8.12 -11.13
C GLN A 34 22.52 9.18 -10.33
N ILE A 35 22.07 9.52 -9.11
CA ILE A 35 22.82 10.44 -8.24
C ILE A 35 24.08 9.72 -7.72
N ALA A 36 23.98 8.46 -7.31
CA ALA A 36 25.11 7.68 -6.84
C ALA A 36 26.20 7.56 -7.92
N GLY A 37 25.84 7.28 -9.17
CA GLY A 37 26.81 7.21 -10.28
C GLY A 37 27.58 8.53 -10.50
N ARG A 38 26.88 9.67 -10.38
CA ARG A 38 27.52 11.00 -10.45
C ARG A 38 28.43 11.26 -9.25
N ALA A 39 28.03 10.83 -8.05
CA ALA A 39 28.85 10.94 -6.84
C ALA A 39 30.12 10.09 -6.94
N VAL A 40 30.05 8.88 -7.50
CA VAL A 40 31.22 8.03 -7.79
C VAL A 40 32.18 8.75 -8.72
N ALA A 41 31.69 9.27 -9.85
CA ALA A 41 32.52 9.98 -10.83
C ALA A 41 33.20 11.23 -10.24
N ALA A 42 32.58 11.86 -9.25
CA ALA A 42 33.11 13.03 -8.55
C ALA A 42 33.92 12.71 -7.28
N GLY A 43 34.08 11.44 -6.90
CA GLY A 43 34.86 11.01 -5.74
C GLY A 43 34.16 11.19 -4.37
N PHE A 44 32.85 11.39 -4.33
CA PHE A 44 32.09 11.60 -3.09
C PHE A 44 31.65 10.28 -2.43
N ALA A 45 32.59 9.52 -1.88
CA ALA A 45 32.33 8.20 -1.30
C ALA A 45 31.23 8.20 -0.20
N GLY A 46 31.19 9.23 0.65
CA GLY A 46 30.17 9.34 1.71
C GLY A 46 28.74 9.44 1.17
N ILE A 47 28.56 10.14 0.04
CA ILE A 47 27.25 10.23 -0.64
C ILE A 47 26.84 8.86 -1.17
N VAL A 48 27.78 8.12 -1.76
CA VAL A 48 27.51 6.78 -2.32
C VAL A 48 27.02 5.82 -1.23
N VAL A 49 27.67 5.82 -0.06
CA VAL A 49 27.26 4.99 1.09
C VAL A 49 25.87 5.38 1.58
N GLY A 50 25.61 6.67 1.76
CA GLY A 50 24.28 7.13 2.21
C GLY A 50 23.17 6.77 1.22
N LEU A 51 23.43 6.92 -0.08
CA LEU A 51 22.46 6.57 -1.13
C LEU A 51 22.24 5.05 -1.23
N ALA A 52 23.24 4.21 -0.96
CA ALA A 52 23.04 2.77 -0.85
C ALA A 52 22.02 2.43 0.25
N GLY A 53 22.09 3.09 1.41
CA GLY A 53 21.10 2.95 2.48
C GLY A 53 19.70 3.41 2.06
N VAL A 54 19.59 4.49 1.27
CA VAL A 54 18.30 4.93 0.71
C VAL A 54 17.71 3.86 -0.20
N ARG A 55 18.52 3.28 -1.08
CA ARG A 55 18.07 2.21 -1.99
C ARG A 55 17.60 0.98 -1.24
N GLU A 56 18.29 0.60 -0.17
CA GLU A 56 17.88 -0.51 0.69
C GLU A 56 16.48 -0.27 1.28
N LEU A 57 16.25 0.92 1.86
CA LEU A 57 14.96 1.32 2.39
C LEU A 57 13.86 1.30 1.33
N VAL A 58 14.13 1.85 0.14
CA VAL A 58 13.19 1.84 -0.99
C VAL A 58 12.90 0.40 -1.45
N GLY A 59 13.90 -0.48 -1.45
CA GLY A 59 13.73 -1.91 -1.73
C GLY A 59 12.80 -2.59 -0.72
N GLN A 60 12.98 -2.33 0.57
CA GLN A 60 12.10 -2.83 1.63
C GLN A 60 10.66 -2.31 1.47
N VAL A 61 10.49 -1.03 1.14
CA VAL A 61 9.18 -0.43 0.82
C VAL A 61 8.52 -1.17 -0.33
N ARG A 62 9.24 -1.41 -1.44
CA ARG A 62 8.71 -2.15 -2.60
C ARG A 62 8.28 -3.56 -2.22
N THR A 63 9.06 -4.29 -1.43
CA THR A 63 8.69 -5.63 -0.95
C THR A 63 7.40 -5.59 -0.12
N ARG A 64 7.26 -4.63 0.80
CA ARG A 64 6.04 -4.46 1.60
C ARG A 64 4.82 -4.17 0.74
N LEU A 65 4.98 -3.30 -0.27
CA LEU A 65 3.92 -3.00 -1.22
C LEU A 65 3.53 -4.24 -2.05
N THR A 66 4.50 -5.07 -2.47
CA THR A 66 4.23 -6.32 -3.18
C THR A 66 3.41 -7.27 -2.32
N THR A 67 3.79 -7.46 -1.06
CA THR A 67 3.03 -8.31 -0.13
C THR A 67 1.61 -7.78 0.08
N ALA A 68 1.45 -6.47 0.33
CA ALA A 68 0.13 -5.86 0.49
C ALA A 68 -0.75 -6.01 -0.78
N GLY A 69 -0.16 -5.80 -1.96
CA GLY A 69 -0.84 -6.00 -3.24
C GLY A 69 -1.29 -7.45 -3.46
N GLY A 70 -0.46 -8.43 -3.06
CA GLY A 70 -0.82 -9.85 -3.10
C GLY A 70 -2.04 -10.15 -2.23
N VAL A 71 -2.02 -9.70 -0.97
CA VAL A 71 -3.14 -9.85 -0.02
C VAL A 71 -4.43 -9.23 -0.56
N LEU A 72 -4.36 -8.01 -1.10
CA LEU A 72 -5.52 -7.32 -1.68
C LEU A 72 -6.04 -8.04 -2.94
N GLY A 73 -5.14 -8.57 -3.77
CA GLY A 73 -5.50 -9.34 -4.96
C GLY A 73 -6.19 -10.67 -4.63
N GLU A 74 -5.78 -11.34 -3.56
CA GLU A 74 -6.45 -12.54 -3.04
C GLU A 74 -7.82 -12.19 -2.45
N ALA A 75 -7.89 -11.16 -1.61
CA ALA A 75 -9.14 -10.64 -1.05
C ALA A 75 -10.15 -10.27 -2.16
N SER A 76 -9.71 -9.59 -3.21
CA SER A 76 -10.56 -9.21 -4.34
C SER A 76 -11.09 -10.42 -5.09
N ARG A 77 -10.28 -11.49 -5.26
CA ARG A 77 -10.71 -12.74 -5.90
C ARG A 77 -11.75 -13.47 -5.05
N SER A 78 -11.56 -13.52 -3.73
CA SER A 78 -12.53 -14.13 -2.81
C SER A 78 -13.89 -13.43 -2.86
N VAL A 79 -13.93 -12.09 -2.87
CA VAL A 79 -15.20 -11.33 -3.00
C VAL A 79 -15.83 -11.48 -4.40
N ALA A 80 -15.02 -11.63 -5.45
CA ALA A 80 -15.52 -11.86 -6.80
C ALA A 80 -16.17 -13.25 -6.96
N ALA A 81 -15.78 -14.23 -6.14
CA ALA A 81 -16.37 -15.56 -6.13
C ALA A 81 -17.72 -15.65 -5.41
N VAL A 82 -18.14 -14.60 -4.69
CA VAL A 82 -19.44 -14.57 -4.00
C VAL A 82 -20.57 -14.57 -5.05
N PRO A 83 -21.57 -15.47 -4.94
CA PRO A 83 -22.73 -15.50 -5.84
C PRO A 83 -23.47 -14.16 -5.89
N GLN A 84 -24.24 -13.91 -6.96
CA GLN A 84 -25.03 -12.68 -7.08
C GLN A 84 -26.17 -12.59 -6.06
N GLN A 85 -26.68 -13.73 -5.61
CA GLN A 85 -27.71 -13.85 -4.57
C GLN A 85 -27.18 -14.73 -3.44
N PRO A 86 -26.21 -14.24 -2.66
CA PRO A 86 -25.63 -15.03 -1.59
C PRO A 86 -26.60 -15.09 -0.41
N SER A 87 -26.69 -16.27 0.20
CA SER A 87 -27.31 -16.42 1.51
C SER A 87 -26.54 -15.63 2.58
N PRO A 88 -27.18 -15.27 3.71
CA PRO A 88 -26.48 -14.60 4.81
C PRO A 88 -25.24 -15.35 5.29
N GLN A 89 -25.29 -16.69 5.33
CA GLN A 89 -24.17 -17.53 5.75
C GLN A 89 -22.98 -17.45 4.78
N GLU A 90 -23.26 -17.42 3.47
CA GLU A 90 -22.25 -17.26 2.43
C GLU A 90 -21.58 -15.88 2.50
N ILE A 91 -22.34 -14.82 2.77
CA ILE A 91 -21.79 -13.47 2.99
C ILE A 91 -20.85 -13.49 4.21
N ILE A 92 -21.28 -14.06 5.33
CA ILE A 92 -20.48 -14.12 6.56
C ILE A 92 -19.17 -14.90 6.31
N SER A 93 -19.28 -16.06 5.67
CA SER A 93 -18.12 -16.91 5.35
C SER A 93 -17.13 -16.21 4.42
N ALA A 94 -17.63 -15.50 3.40
CA ALA A 94 -16.78 -14.82 2.43
C ALA A 94 -16.13 -13.54 2.98
N LEU A 95 -16.85 -12.77 3.80
CA LEU A 95 -16.41 -11.45 4.25
C LEU A 95 -15.60 -11.46 5.54
N THR A 96 -15.77 -12.47 6.41
CA THR A 96 -15.01 -12.56 7.68
C THR A 96 -13.49 -12.58 7.46
N PRO A 97 -12.92 -13.38 6.54
CA PRO A 97 -11.47 -13.37 6.27
C PRO A 97 -10.96 -12.03 5.72
N LEU A 98 -11.86 -11.25 5.10
CA LEU A 98 -11.52 -9.99 4.46
C LEU A 98 -11.08 -8.92 5.47
N LEU A 99 -11.61 -8.93 6.69
CA LEU A 99 -11.18 -8.03 7.77
C LEU A 99 -9.72 -8.25 8.15
N ALA A 100 -9.29 -9.52 8.20
CA ALA A 100 -7.90 -9.88 8.47
C ALA A 100 -6.98 -9.47 7.31
N ALA A 101 -7.41 -9.69 6.06
CA ALA A 101 -6.68 -9.27 4.87
C ALA A 101 -6.49 -7.74 4.82
N LEU A 102 -7.57 -6.97 5.08
CA LEU A 102 -7.51 -5.51 5.13
C LEU A 102 -6.58 -5.01 6.26
N SER A 103 -6.62 -5.65 7.43
CA SER A 103 -5.71 -5.31 8.54
C SER A 103 -4.25 -5.62 8.20
N SER A 104 -3.99 -6.74 7.51
CA SER A 104 -2.64 -7.11 7.07
C SER A 104 -2.11 -6.13 6.02
N ALA A 105 -2.95 -5.74 5.05
CA ALA A 105 -2.63 -4.74 4.04
C ALA A 105 -2.34 -3.37 4.68
N ASP A 106 -3.17 -2.89 5.62
CA ASP A 106 -2.91 -1.62 6.33
C ASP A 106 -1.58 -1.66 7.10
N GLY A 107 -1.28 -2.77 7.79
CA GLY A 107 0.01 -2.95 8.47
C GLY A 107 1.19 -2.84 7.51
N GLY A 108 1.12 -3.50 6.34
CA GLY A 108 2.13 -3.41 5.29
C GLY A 108 2.29 -2.00 4.73
N LEU A 109 1.18 -1.31 4.47
CA LEU A 109 1.16 0.08 3.96
C LEU A 109 1.70 1.08 4.98
N SER A 110 1.35 0.91 6.26
CA SER A 110 1.88 1.73 7.36
C SER A 110 3.39 1.56 7.52
N ALA A 111 3.87 0.31 7.48
CA ALA A 111 5.30 0.03 7.49
C ALA A 111 6.02 0.60 6.26
N ALA A 112 5.41 0.53 5.07
CA ALA A 112 5.95 1.16 3.86
C ALA A 112 6.04 2.69 4.00
N ALA A 113 5.00 3.34 4.54
CA ALA A 113 5.02 4.78 4.82
C ALA A 113 6.15 5.17 5.79
N GLY A 114 6.36 4.40 6.86
CA GLY A 114 7.49 4.61 7.78
C GLY A 114 8.85 4.49 7.08
N GLY A 115 9.01 3.53 6.17
CA GLY A 115 10.24 3.36 5.37
C GLY A 115 10.50 4.53 4.41
N ILE A 116 9.44 5.10 3.82
CA ILE A 116 9.54 6.29 2.96
C ILE A 116 10.00 7.51 3.75
N GLU A 117 9.45 7.72 4.94
CA GLU A 117 9.86 8.82 5.81
C GLU A 117 11.32 8.68 6.26
N GLU A 118 11.76 7.46 6.56
CA GLU A 118 13.16 7.20 6.87
C GLU A 118 14.07 7.45 5.66
N ALA A 119 13.69 6.97 4.47
CA ALA A 119 14.41 7.24 3.23
C ALA A 119 14.51 8.76 2.97
N ARG A 120 13.45 9.51 3.25
CA ARG A 120 13.42 10.98 3.10
C ARG A 120 14.41 11.66 4.03
N ARG A 121 14.46 11.26 5.32
CA ARG A 121 15.46 11.76 6.28
C ARG A 121 16.87 11.45 5.83
N LEU A 122 17.12 10.23 5.37
CA LEU A 122 18.44 9.81 4.92
C LEU A 122 18.89 10.54 3.64
N VAL A 123 17.99 10.75 2.67
CA VAL A 123 18.27 11.58 1.48
C VAL A 123 18.63 13.01 1.87
N ALA A 124 17.86 13.62 2.78
CA ALA A 124 18.11 14.99 3.22
C ALA A 124 19.48 15.13 3.90
N ALA A 125 19.87 14.16 4.73
CA ALA A 125 21.17 14.13 5.39
C ALA A 125 22.32 13.85 4.40
N THR A 126 22.15 12.85 3.51
CA THR A 126 23.20 12.41 2.58
C THR A 126 23.54 13.45 1.53
N LEU A 127 22.53 14.20 1.06
CA LEU A 127 22.67 15.19 -0.01
C LEU A 127 22.69 16.63 0.53
N GLN A 128 23.03 16.81 1.81
CA GLN A 128 23.17 18.13 2.41
C GLN A 128 24.20 18.97 1.63
N GLY A 129 23.80 20.15 1.16
CA GLY A 129 24.62 21.02 0.32
C GLY A 129 24.54 20.75 -1.19
N GLY A 130 23.79 19.73 -1.61
CA GLY A 130 23.46 19.45 -3.02
C GLY A 130 22.03 19.87 -3.40
N GLN A 131 21.42 19.18 -4.37
CA GLN A 131 20.03 19.37 -4.79
C GLN A 131 19.14 18.15 -4.49
N PRO A 132 18.76 17.90 -3.22
CA PRO A 132 17.90 16.77 -2.85
C PRO A 132 16.42 16.97 -3.24
N GLY A 133 16.02 18.20 -3.60
CA GLY A 133 14.62 18.62 -3.76
C GLY A 133 13.76 17.67 -4.61
N PRO A 134 14.18 17.28 -5.83
CA PRO A 134 13.38 16.38 -6.67
C PRO A 134 13.14 15.00 -6.04
N THR A 135 14.16 14.39 -5.42
CA THR A 135 14.04 13.08 -4.77
C THR A 135 13.16 13.16 -3.53
N LEU A 136 13.32 14.22 -2.72
CA LEU A 136 12.48 14.44 -1.54
C LEU A 136 11.01 14.65 -1.91
N ALA A 137 10.73 15.40 -2.97
CA ALA A 137 9.38 15.64 -3.47
C ALA A 137 8.70 14.34 -3.93
N ARG A 138 9.42 13.47 -4.65
CA ARG A 138 8.89 12.15 -5.05
C ARG A 138 8.59 11.25 -3.86
N LEU A 139 9.50 11.17 -2.88
CA LEU A 139 9.28 10.41 -1.65
C LEU A 139 8.05 10.95 -0.88
N GLN A 140 7.88 12.27 -0.80
CA GLN A 140 6.69 12.87 -0.20
C GLN A 140 5.40 12.52 -0.95
N GLN A 141 5.41 12.61 -2.28
CA GLN A 141 4.26 12.23 -3.11
C GLN A 141 3.89 10.75 -2.93
N LEU A 142 4.89 9.87 -2.84
CA LEU A 142 4.69 8.46 -2.56
C LEU A 142 4.05 8.26 -1.18
N GLY A 143 4.54 8.95 -0.15
CA GLY A 143 3.94 8.93 1.20
C GLY A 143 2.48 9.38 1.21
N GLN A 144 2.16 10.47 0.49
CA GLN A 144 0.78 10.95 0.34
C GLN A 144 -0.11 9.92 -0.38
N SER A 145 0.42 9.25 -1.40
CA SER A 145 -0.30 8.20 -2.12
C SER A 145 -0.63 7.02 -1.20
N LEU A 146 0.30 6.60 -0.34
CA LEU A 146 0.03 5.56 0.66
C LEU A 146 -1.02 5.99 1.67
N ALA A 147 -1.01 7.25 2.10
CA ALA A 147 -2.04 7.78 2.99
C ALA A 147 -3.44 7.67 2.35
N THR A 148 -3.59 8.04 1.08
CA THR A 148 -4.86 7.90 0.34
C THR A 148 -5.32 6.44 0.22
N ILE A 149 -4.41 5.50 -0.06
CA ILE A 149 -4.74 4.06 -0.13
C ILE A 149 -5.23 3.56 1.23
N ARG A 150 -4.59 3.99 2.33
CA ARG A 150 -4.97 3.60 3.68
C ARG A 150 -6.33 4.16 4.10
N THR A 151 -6.65 5.41 3.75
CA THR A 151 -8.00 5.98 3.95
C THR A 151 -9.05 5.10 3.30
N ARG A 152 -8.84 4.72 2.03
CA ARG A 152 -9.74 3.81 1.32
C ARG A 152 -9.82 2.43 1.96
N GLY A 153 -8.72 1.91 2.51
CA GLY A 153 -8.72 0.66 3.28
C GLY A 153 -9.60 0.73 4.54
N GLY A 154 -9.64 1.89 5.19
CA GLY A 154 -10.56 2.16 6.30
C GLY A 154 -12.02 2.14 5.86
N GLU A 155 -12.34 2.77 4.73
CA GLU A 155 -13.69 2.77 4.13
C GLU A 155 -14.12 1.35 3.75
N ALA A 156 -13.24 0.60 3.07
CA ALA A 156 -13.49 -0.80 2.69
C ALA A 156 -13.81 -1.66 3.93
N ARG A 157 -13.05 -1.46 5.03
CA ARG A 157 -13.29 -2.16 6.28
C ARG A 157 -14.66 -1.84 6.86
N GLN A 158 -15.06 -0.57 6.88
CA GLN A 158 -16.39 -0.16 7.35
C GLN A 158 -17.50 -0.79 6.51
N HIS A 159 -17.34 -0.84 5.18
CA HIS A 159 -18.29 -1.51 4.29
C HIS A 159 -18.40 -3.01 4.59
N VAL A 160 -17.27 -3.69 4.86
CA VAL A 160 -17.27 -5.11 5.26
C VAL A 160 -17.98 -5.33 6.59
N GLU A 161 -17.68 -4.51 7.60
CA GLU A 161 -18.31 -4.61 8.93
C GLU A 161 -19.83 -4.37 8.85
N ALA A 162 -20.27 -3.40 8.04
CA ALA A 162 -21.69 -3.14 7.80
C ALA A 162 -22.39 -4.32 7.10
N ALA A 163 -21.76 -4.90 6.08
CA ALA A 163 -22.28 -6.06 5.36
C ALA A 163 -22.40 -7.31 6.27
N LEU A 164 -21.42 -7.53 7.14
CA LEU A 164 -21.45 -8.61 8.13
C LEU A 164 -22.56 -8.42 9.16
N ALA A 165 -22.74 -7.19 9.67
CA ALA A 165 -23.81 -6.88 10.60
C ALA A 165 -25.19 -7.12 9.98
N GLN A 166 -25.40 -6.67 8.74
CA GLN A 166 -26.64 -6.89 8.00
C GLN A 166 -26.92 -8.37 7.76
N ALA A 167 -25.91 -9.15 7.34
CA ALA A 167 -26.06 -10.58 7.11
C ALA A 167 -26.46 -11.32 8.40
N ARG A 168 -25.85 -10.98 9.55
CA ARG A 168 -26.20 -11.58 10.85
C ARG A 168 -27.65 -11.26 11.23
N GLN A 169 -28.07 -10.00 11.10
CA GLN A 169 -29.43 -9.59 11.43
C GLN A 169 -30.49 -10.32 10.58
N VAL A 170 -30.25 -10.47 9.27
CA VAL A 170 -31.17 -11.19 8.38
C VAL A 170 -31.18 -12.68 8.69
N GLY A 171 -30.03 -13.28 9.00
CA GLY A 171 -29.93 -14.68 9.39
C GLY A 171 -30.67 -15.00 10.70
N GLU A 172 -30.70 -14.07 11.65
CA GLU A 172 -31.45 -14.23 12.91
C GLU A 172 -32.98 -14.14 12.72
N LEU A 173 -33.46 -13.34 11.75
CA LEU A 173 -34.88 -13.19 11.44
C LEU A 173 -35.45 -14.31 10.55
N GLY A 174 -34.58 -15.05 9.87
CA GLY A 174 -34.93 -16.13 8.95
C GLY A 174 -34.89 -17.55 9.55
N ASN A 175 -34.62 -17.67 10.85
CA ASN A 175 -34.69 -18.93 11.62
C ASN A 175 -36.00 -19.01 12.42
#